data_AF-A0A9E6MGC1-F1
#
_entry.id   AF-A0A9E6MGC1-F1
#
_cell.length_a   1.000
_cell.length_b   1.000
_cell.length_c   1.000
_cell.angle_alpha   90.00
_cell.angle_beta   90.00
_cell.angle_gamma   90.00
#
_symmetry.space_group_name_H-M   'P 1'
#
loop_
_entity.id
_entity.type
_entity.pdbx_description
1 polymer ?
#
loop_
_entity_poly.entity_id
_entity_poly.type
_entity_poly.pdbx_seq_one_letter_code
_entity_poly.pdbx_strand_id
1 'polypeptide(L)'
;MKNLFLVRIRLSTYFIFIFISMTVVSLFLPKAKFDSAALTLFSVNSFLYGFYIAPILSAQKTRIEEMHKIVRAEANAVFALMIAVKRLPDGARERLGVLVREYLSLCIRQRKAAEGEEKYEEIISYCIAYGGESPEAVADILDKVVANQKNRTDFSMQIANKVYSNEWMVMLVLFGVTLSFILLLDTGENVIFRVLAALVSTGLTMLVVILVKMSTLTHKKAKQIWDPYKRLLETNFYRID
;
A
#
# COMPACT_ATOMS: atom_id res chain seq x y z
N MET A 1 -11.33 -5.21 15.81
CA MET A 1 -10.50 -4.06 16.27
C MET A 1 -9.37 -3.66 15.32
N LYS A 2 -8.55 -4.58 14.76
CA LYS A 2 -7.48 -4.25 13.78
C LYS A 2 -7.92 -3.34 12.61
N ASN A 3 -9.09 -3.61 12.01
CA ASN A 3 -9.63 -2.81 10.91
C ASN A 3 -10.06 -1.39 11.31
N LEU A 4 -10.49 -1.17 12.56
CA LEU A 4 -11.00 0.14 12.98
C LEU A 4 -9.85 1.15 13.12
N PHE A 5 -8.78 0.74 13.80
CA PHE A 5 -7.60 1.59 14.02
C PHE A 5 -6.85 1.84 12.69
N LEU A 6 -6.49 0.78 11.97
CA LEU A 6 -5.66 0.91 10.76
C LEU A 6 -6.38 1.60 9.58
N VAL A 7 -7.68 1.38 9.41
CA VAL A 7 -8.39 1.81 8.18
C VAL A 7 -9.08 3.17 8.31
N ARG A 8 -9.57 3.57 9.50
CA ARG A 8 -10.42 4.78 9.65
C ARG A 8 -9.74 5.97 10.31
N ILE A 9 -8.78 5.76 11.20
CA ILE A 9 -8.24 6.86 12.01
C ILE A 9 -7.28 7.71 11.17
N ARG A 10 -7.52 9.03 11.11
CA ARG A 10 -6.66 10.00 10.42
C ARG A 10 -5.30 10.08 11.13
N LEU A 11 -4.23 10.33 10.37
CA LEU A 11 -2.88 10.51 10.91
C LEU A 11 -2.83 11.63 11.97
N SER A 12 -3.64 12.68 11.84
CA SER A 12 -3.78 13.74 12.83
C SER A 12 -4.32 13.26 14.18
N THR A 13 -5.30 12.36 14.18
CA THR A 13 -5.84 11.76 15.41
C THR A 13 -4.81 10.86 16.07
N TYR A 14 -4.04 10.10 15.28
CA TYR A 14 -2.91 9.33 15.80
C TYR A 14 -1.86 10.22 16.45
N PHE A 15 -1.52 11.34 15.82
CA PHE A 15 -0.57 12.30 16.38
C PHE A 15 -1.01 12.80 17.75
N ILE A 16 -2.25 13.29 17.89
CA ILE A 16 -2.76 13.81 19.17
C ILE A 16 -2.78 12.71 20.24
N PHE A 17 -3.29 11.53 19.91
CA PHE A 17 -3.34 10.40 20.84
C PHE A 17 -1.95 9.97 21.32
N ILE A 18 -1.02 9.79 20.37
CA ILE A 18 0.36 9.40 20.69
C ILE A 18 1.03 10.51 21.50
N PHE A 19 0.85 11.78 21.14
CA PHE A 19 1.43 12.90 21.86
C PHE A 19 0.97 12.99 23.32
N ILE A 20 -0.33 12.84 23.57
CA ILE A 20 -0.87 12.79 24.93
C ILE A 20 -0.29 11.60 25.68
N SER A 21 -0.27 10.41 25.06
CA SER A 21 0.28 9.21 25.68
C SER A 21 1.76 9.35 26.03
N MET A 22 2.57 9.91 25.13
CA MET A 22 4.01 10.11 25.34
C MET A 22 4.28 11.18 26.39
N THR A 23 3.44 12.22 26.47
CA THR A 23 3.51 13.22 27.53
C THR A 23 3.24 12.58 28.89
N VAL A 24 2.17 11.80 29.02
CA VAL A 24 1.84 11.07 30.26
C VAL A 24 2.98 10.13 30.65
N VAL A 25 3.44 9.31 29.71
CA VAL A 25 4.54 8.37 29.94
C VAL A 25 5.83 9.09 30.35
N SER A 26 6.18 10.20 29.71
CA SER A 26 7.36 11.00 30.04
C SER A 26 7.29 11.64 31.44
N LEU A 27 6.08 11.92 31.95
CA LEU A 27 5.87 12.48 33.28
C LEU A 27 6.02 11.44 34.40
N PHE A 28 5.59 10.20 34.16
CA PHE A 28 5.60 9.13 35.16
C PHE A 28 6.83 8.22 35.10
N LEU A 29 7.56 8.20 33.98
CA LEU A 29 8.77 7.39 33.86
C LEU A 29 9.92 7.96 34.71
N PRO A 30 10.61 7.11 35.50
CA PRO A 30 11.79 7.53 36.24
C PRO A 30 12.89 7.92 35.25
N LYS A 31 13.54 9.05 35.51
CA LYS A 31 14.63 9.56 34.69
C LYS A 31 15.95 9.02 35.20
N ALA A 32 16.85 8.74 34.27
CA ALA A 32 18.18 8.23 34.53
C ALA A 32 19.22 9.13 33.85
N LYS A 33 20.32 9.41 34.57
CA LYS A 33 21.51 9.99 33.96
C LYS A 33 22.28 8.88 33.28
N PHE A 34 22.44 9.00 31.97
CA PHE A 34 23.24 8.07 31.19
C PHE A 34 24.72 8.47 31.23
N ASP A 35 25.57 7.47 31.35
CA ASP A 35 27.02 7.64 31.24
C ASP A 35 27.43 7.83 29.76
N SER A 36 28.69 8.17 29.54
CA SER A 36 29.22 8.41 28.18
C SER A 36 29.11 7.16 27.29
N ALA A 37 29.19 5.96 27.87
CA ALA A 37 29.06 4.70 27.14
C ALA A 37 27.62 4.50 26.63
N ALA A 38 26.62 4.69 27.49
CA ALA A 38 25.21 4.60 27.13
C ALA A 38 24.80 5.67 26.11
N LEU A 39 25.30 6.90 26.22
CA LEU A 39 25.09 7.95 25.23
C LEU A 39 25.71 7.61 23.86
N THR A 40 26.87 6.95 23.86
CA THR A 40 27.50 6.46 22.62
C THR A 40 26.65 5.38 21.96
N LEU A 41 26.14 4.41 22.74
CA LEU A 41 25.23 3.37 22.25
C LEU A 41 23.93 3.97 21.70
N PHE A 42 23.38 4.98 22.37
CA PHE A 42 22.21 5.71 21.88
C PHE A 42 22.46 6.39 20.53
N SER A 43 23.61 7.04 20.37
CA SER A 43 23.99 7.69 19.11
C SER A 43 24.11 6.68 17.97
N VAL A 44 24.81 5.56 18.20
CA VAL A 44 24.95 4.48 17.21
C VAL A 44 23.58 3.88 16.87
N ASN A 45 22.75 3.59 17.87
CA ASN A 45 21.42 3.03 17.65
C ASN A 45 20.51 3.99 16.88
N SER A 46 20.53 5.29 17.20
CA SER A 46 19.73 6.30 16.51
C SER A 46 20.15 6.46 15.05
N PHE A 47 21.47 6.40 14.79
CA PHE A 47 22.01 6.38 13.44
C PHE A 47 21.55 5.13 12.67
N LEU A 48 21.71 3.94 13.27
CA LEU A 48 21.26 2.68 12.66
C LEU A 48 19.75 2.67 12.41
N TYR A 49 18.95 3.20 13.33
CA TYR A 49 17.50 3.34 13.17
C TYR A 49 17.18 4.20 11.94
N GLY A 50 17.80 5.38 11.83
CA GLY A 50 17.65 6.27 10.68
C GLY A 50 18.07 5.60 9.37
N PHE A 51 19.22 4.93 9.38
CA PHE A 51 19.77 4.20 8.24
C PHE A 51 18.86 3.06 7.78
N TYR A 52 18.23 2.32 8.70
CA TYR A 52 17.30 1.23 8.36
C TYR A 52 15.91 1.72 7.94
N ILE A 53 15.34 2.71 8.65
CA ILE A 53 13.95 3.11 8.38
C ILE A 53 13.82 3.89 7.06
N ALA A 54 14.80 4.70 6.70
CA ALA A 54 14.70 5.57 5.52
C ALA A 54 14.56 4.78 4.19
N PRO A 55 15.40 3.77 3.89
CA PRO A 55 15.23 2.93 2.70
C PRO A 55 13.92 2.16 2.69
N ILE A 56 13.51 1.58 3.84
CA ILE A 56 12.26 0.83 3.94
C ILE A 56 11.05 1.74 3.66
N LEU A 57 11.03 2.93 4.26
CA LEU A 57 9.99 3.92 4.04
C LEU A 57 9.94 4.36 2.57
N SER A 58 11.10 4.63 1.97
CA SER A 58 11.22 5.01 0.56
C SER A 58 10.72 3.89 -0.36
N ALA A 59 11.13 2.65 -0.13
CA ALA A 59 10.71 1.47 -0.90
C ALA A 59 9.18 1.28 -0.84
N GLN A 60 8.56 1.43 0.34
CA GLN A 60 7.10 1.33 0.47
C GLN A 60 6.36 2.48 -0.21
N LYS A 61 6.93 3.70 -0.24
CA LYS A 61 6.37 4.83 -1.00
C LYS A 61 6.46 4.55 -2.51
N THR A 62 7.63 4.15 -3.01
CA THR A 62 7.86 3.81 -4.42
C THR A 62 6.93 2.69 -4.86
N ARG A 63 6.78 1.64 -4.06
CA ARG A 63 5.84 0.54 -4.28
C ARG A 63 4.41 1.04 -4.51
N ILE A 64 3.92 1.96 -3.67
CA ILE A 64 2.57 2.55 -3.81
C ILE A 64 2.44 3.34 -5.12
N GLU A 65 3.47 4.10 -5.49
CA GLU A 65 3.49 4.88 -6.73
C GLU A 65 3.56 3.98 -7.98
N GLU A 66 4.37 2.92 -7.94
CA GLU A 66 4.45 1.86 -8.95
C GLU A 66 3.08 1.18 -9.14
N MET A 67 2.45 0.72 -8.07
CA MET A 67 1.10 0.13 -8.14
C MET A 67 0.08 1.08 -8.77
N HIS A 68 0.15 2.38 -8.47
CA HIS A 68 -0.74 3.36 -9.07
C HIS A 68 -0.51 3.52 -10.58
N LYS A 69 0.76 3.49 -11.03
CA LYS A 69 1.10 3.50 -12.46
C LYS A 69 0.61 2.24 -13.16
N ILE A 70 0.85 1.07 -12.56
CA ILE A 70 0.48 -0.23 -13.12
C ILE A 70 -1.04 -0.34 -13.25
N VAL A 71 -1.81 -0.02 -12.21
CA VAL A 71 -3.28 -0.08 -12.25
C VAL A 71 -3.85 0.89 -13.28
N ARG A 72 -3.24 2.07 -13.46
CA ARG A 72 -3.65 2.99 -14.54
C ARG A 72 -3.33 2.42 -15.92
N ALA A 73 -2.16 1.82 -16.11
CA ALA A 73 -1.79 1.16 -17.37
C ALA A 73 -2.73 0.00 -17.69
N GLU A 74 -3.06 -0.82 -16.69
CA GLU A 74 -4.01 -1.93 -16.83
C GLU A 74 -5.42 -1.41 -17.13
N ALA A 75 -5.88 -0.36 -16.46
CA ALA A 75 -7.17 0.27 -16.75
C ALA A 75 -7.24 0.78 -18.20
N ASN A 76 -6.16 1.39 -18.70
CA ASN A 76 -6.07 1.83 -20.09
C ASN A 76 -6.14 0.66 -21.07
N ALA A 77 -5.45 -0.45 -20.77
CA ALA A 77 -5.49 -1.65 -21.60
C ALA A 77 -6.89 -2.30 -21.59
N VAL A 78 -7.53 -2.40 -20.43
CA VAL A 78 -8.90 -2.92 -20.28
C VAL A 78 -9.91 -2.04 -21.02
N PHE A 79 -9.74 -0.71 -21.01
CA PHE A 79 -10.57 0.19 -21.79
C PHE A 79 -10.41 -0.03 -23.30
N ALA A 80 -9.17 -0.13 -23.79
CA ALA A 80 -8.89 -0.40 -25.20
C ALA A 80 -9.47 -1.76 -25.63
N LEU A 81 -9.36 -2.78 -24.77
CA LEU A 81 -10.01 -4.07 -24.94
C LEU A 81 -11.53 -3.92 -25.04
N MET A 82 -12.15 -3.16 -24.14
CA MET A 82 -13.61 -2.98 -24.16
C MET A 82 -14.11 -2.19 -25.36
N ILE A 83 -13.30 -1.29 -25.94
CA ILE A 83 -13.61 -0.67 -27.23
C ILE A 83 -13.66 -1.71 -28.35
N ALA A 84 -12.71 -2.65 -28.37
CA ALA A 84 -12.71 -3.75 -29.34
C ALA A 84 -13.91 -4.68 -29.13
N VAL A 85 -14.23 -5.03 -27.88
CA VAL A 85 -15.41 -5.85 -27.52
C VAL A 85 -16.71 -5.22 -28.01
N LYS A 86 -16.86 -3.89 -27.94
CA LYS A 86 -18.06 -3.17 -28.41
C LYS A 86 -18.33 -3.34 -29.92
N ARG A 87 -17.34 -3.74 -30.71
CA ARG A 87 -17.44 -3.98 -32.16
C ARG A 87 -17.87 -5.41 -32.52
N LEU A 88 -17.94 -6.31 -31.54
CA LEU A 88 -18.30 -7.70 -31.76
C LEU A 88 -19.82 -7.90 -31.94
N PRO A 89 -20.23 -9.03 -32.55
CA PRO A 89 -21.63 -9.48 -32.56
C PRO A 89 -22.19 -9.62 -31.15
N ASP A 90 -23.52 -9.52 -31.01
CA ASP A 90 -24.21 -9.40 -29.72
C ASP A 90 -23.83 -10.47 -28.70
N GLY A 91 -23.78 -11.74 -29.12
CA GLY A 91 -23.43 -12.85 -28.21
C GLY A 91 -22.00 -12.76 -27.66
N ALA A 92 -21.03 -12.48 -28.53
CA ALA A 92 -19.62 -12.37 -28.11
C ALA A 92 -19.35 -11.10 -27.32
N ARG A 93 -20.00 -9.99 -27.71
CA ARG A 93 -19.96 -8.71 -27.02
C ARG A 93 -20.49 -8.80 -25.60
N GLU A 94 -21.65 -9.44 -25.42
CA GLU A 94 -22.26 -9.62 -24.11
C GLU A 94 -21.38 -10.51 -23.22
N ARG A 95 -20.94 -11.66 -23.74
CA ARG A 95 -20.14 -12.61 -22.97
C ARG A 95 -18.80 -12.02 -22.51
N LEU A 96 -18.02 -11.42 -23.41
CA LEU A 96 -16.75 -10.77 -23.05
C LEU A 96 -16.98 -9.56 -22.15
N GLY A 97 -18.04 -8.79 -22.38
CA GLY A 97 -18.38 -7.67 -21.53
C GLY A 97 -18.67 -8.07 -20.09
N VAL A 98 -19.36 -9.21 -19.87
CA VAL A 98 -19.61 -9.76 -18.53
C VAL A 98 -18.30 -10.23 -17.89
N LEU A 99 -17.48 -11.01 -18.60
CA LEU A 99 -16.21 -11.52 -18.07
C LEU A 99 -15.26 -10.39 -17.62
N VAL A 100 -15.14 -9.33 -18.42
CA VAL A 100 -14.29 -8.17 -18.08
C VAL A 100 -14.84 -7.39 -16.89
N ARG A 101 -16.17 -7.26 -16.77
CA ARG A 101 -16.80 -6.62 -15.60
C ARG A 101 -16.58 -7.44 -14.34
N GLU A 102 -16.78 -8.75 -14.41
CA GLU A 102 -16.53 -9.67 -13.30
C GLU A 102 -15.08 -9.59 -12.84
N TYR A 103 -14.13 -9.65 -13.79
CA TYR A 103 -12.70 -9.47 -13.56
C TYR A 103 -12.42 -8.19 -12.75
N LEU A 104 -12.80 -7.01 -13.26
CA LEU A 104 -12.56 -5.75 -12.57
C LEU A 104 -13.24 -5.68 -11.20
N SER A 105 -14.45 -6.23 -11.08
CA SER A 105 -15.20 -6.24 -9.82
C SER A 105 -14.49 -7.05 -8.73
N LEU A 106 -13.89 -8.19 -9.10
CA LEU A 106 -13.11 -9.02 -8.18
C LEU A 106 -11.83 -8.31 -7.73
N CYS A 107 -11.12 -7.68 -8.66
CA CYS A 107 -9.92 -6.89 -8.37
C CYS A 107 -10.21 -5.80 -7.31
N ILE A 108 -11.30 -5.04 -7.49
CA ILE A 108 -11.68 -3.95 -6.56
C ILE A 108 -12.13 -4.48 -5.20
N ARG A 109 -12.91 -5.57 -5.18
CA ARG A 109 -13.53 -6.12 -3.96
C ARG A 109 -12.49 -6.72 -3.03
N GLN A 110 -11.55 -7.49 -3.56
CA GLN A 110 -10.64 -8.30 -2.75
C GLN A 110 -9.32 -7.61 -2.43
N ARG A 111 -8.80 -6.76 -3.34
CA ARG A 111 -7.58 -5.96 -3.16
C ARG A 111 -6.33 -6.78 -2.77
N LYS A 112 -6.21 -8.01 -3.29
CA LYS A 112 -5.07 -8.91 -3.05
C LYS A 112 -4.40 -9.29 -4.37
N ALA A 113 -3.21 -9.86 -4.26
CA ALA A 113 -2.45 -10.41 -5.38
C ALA A 113 -3.19 -11.63 -5.95
N ALA A 114 -3.08 -11.83 -7.27
CA ALA A 114 -3.67 -12.95 -8.02
C ALA A 114 -5.22 -13.04 -7.99
N GLU A 115 -5.93 -12.07 -7.42
CA GLU A 115 -7.40 -12.07 -7.45
C GLU A 115 -7.89 -11.61 -8.83
N GLY A 116 -8.89 -12.31 -9.36
CA GLY A 116 -9.37 -12.12 -10.73
C GLY A 116 -8.54 -12.85 -11.79
N GLU A 117 -7.46 -13.57 -11.42
CA GLU A 117 -6.70 -14.42 -12.34
C GLU A 117 -7.57 -15.46 -13.02
N GLU A 118 -8.35 -16.22 -12.26
CA GLU A 118 -9.28 -17.21 -12.84
C GLU A 118 -10.22 -16.57 -13.87
N LYS A 119 -10.78 -15.39 -13.55
CA LYS A 119 -11.65 -14.67 -14.49
C LYS A 119 -10.92 -14.13 -15.71
N TYR A 120 -9.65 -13.77 -15.56
CA TYR A 120 -8.84 -13.33 -16.67
C TYR A 120 -8.42 -14.51 -17.57
N GLU A 121 -8.12 -15.66 -16.98
CA GLU A 121 -7.91 -16.91 -17.70
C GLU A 121 -9.18 -17.37 -18.41
N GLU A 122 -10.37 -17.16 -17.83
CA GLU A 122 -11.66 -17.37 -18.52
C GLU A 122 -11.79 -16.47 -19.76
N ILE A 123 -11.33 -15.22 -19.72
CA ILE A 123 -11.32 -14.32 -20.90
C ILE A 123 -10.41 -14.90 -21.99
N ILE A 124 -9.19 -15.32 -21.62
CA ILE A 124 -8.23 -15.93 -22.55
C ILE A 124 -8.81 -17.21 -23.16
N SER A 125 -9.34 -18.10 -22.32
CA SER A 125 -9.93 -19.38 -22.73
C SER A 125 -11.10 -19.16 -23.67
N TYR A 126 -11.95 -18.18 -23.39
CA TYR A 126 -13.05 -17.81 -24.26
C TYR A 126 -12.55 -17.36 -25.65
N CYS A 127 -11.54 -16.48 -25.70
CA CYS A 127 -11.01 -15.99 -26.96
C CYS A 127 -10.33 -17.10 -27.78
N ILE A 128 -9.62 -18.04 -27.14
CA ILE A 128 -8.97 -19.18 -27.82
C ILE A 128 -10.01 -20.15 -28.38
N ALA A 129 -11.05 -20.46 -27.61
CA ALA A 129 -12.09 -21.42 -28.01
C ALA A 129 -13.15 -20.80 -28.95
N TYR A 130 -13.01 -19.53 -29.32
CA TYR A 130 -14.02 -18.82 -30.10
C TYR A 130 -14.03 -19.27 -31.56
N GLY A 131 -15.09 -20.02 -31.93
CA GLY A 131 -15.37 -20.42 -33.31
C GLY A 131 -16.54 -19.68 -33.96
N GLY A 132 -16.95 -18.54 -33.41
CA GLY A 132 -18.11 -17.77 -33.87
C GLY A 132 -17.81 -16.78 -35.01
N GLU A 133 -18.72 -15.84 -35.25
CA GLU A 133 -18.57 -14.78 -36.25
C GLU A 133 -17.43 -13.81 -35.88
N SER A 134 -16.68 -13.34 -36.88
CA SER A 134 -15.53 -12.43 -36.73
C SER A 134 -14.38 -12.96 -35.84
N PRO A 135 -13.80 -14.14 -36.13
CA PRO A 135 -12.70 -14.71 -35.35
C PRO A 135 -11.47 -13.80 -35.30
N GLU A 136 -11.19 -13.05 -36.37
CA GLU A 136 -10.09 -12.08 -36.44
C GLU A 136 -10.24 -10.95 -35.41
N ALA A 137 -11.46 -10.48 -35.16
CA ALA A 137 -11.72 -9.43 -34.16
C ALA A 137 -11.52 -9.96 -32.73
N VAL A 138 -11.84 -11.24 -32.49
CA VAL A 138 -11.59 -11.90 -31.20
C VAL A 138 -10.11 -12.21 -31.02
N ALA A 139 -9.37 -12.52 -32.09
CA ALA A 139 -7.92 -12.66 -32.06
C ALA A 139 -7.22 -11.33 -31.69
N ASP A 140 -7.64 -10.19 -32.24
CA ASP A 140 -7.13 -8.88 -31.82
C ASP A 140 -7.42 -8.59 -30.33
N ILE A 141 -8.57 -9.05 -29.83
CA ILE A 141 -8.88 -8.96 -28.39
C ILE A 141 -7.95 -9.87 -27.58
N LEU A 142 -7.71 -11.10 -28.02
CA LEU A 142 -6.76 -12.02 -27.38
C LEU A 142 -5.37 -11.40 -27.28
N ASP A 143 -4.87 -10.78 -28.35
CA ASP A 143 -3.57 -10.10 -28.34
C ASP A 143 -3.52 -8.99 -27.29
N LYS A 144 -4.60 -8.20 -27.15
CA LYS A 144 -4.70 -7.17 -26.10
C LYS A 144 -4.75 -7.77 -24.69
N VAL A 145 -5.48 -8.86 -24.50
CA VAL A 145 -5.55 -9.59 -23.22
C VAL A 145 -4.18 -10.12 -22.83
N VAL A 146 -3.46 -10.76 -23.77
CA VAL A 146 -2.12 -11.31 -23.55
C VAL A 146 -1.11 -10.19 -23.29
N ALA A 147 -1.12 -9.11 -24.07
CA ALA A 147 -0.24 -7.97 -23.84
C ALA A 147 -0.44 -7.35 -22.45
N ASN A 148 -1.68 -7.34 -21.94
CA ASN A 148 -1.99 -6.83 -20.61
C ASN A 148 -1.64 -7.79 -19.46
N GLN A 149 -1.30 -9.06 -19.72
CA GLN A 149 -0.80 -9.97 -18.68
C GLN A 149 0.46 -9.42 -18.00
N LYS A 150 1.31 -8.70 -18.73
CA LYS A 150 2.50 -8.05 -18.15
C LYS A 150 2.13 -7.12 -16.99
N ASN A 151 1.15 -6.23 -17.20
CA ASN A 151 0.70 -5.30 -16.16
C ASN A 151 0.17 -6.06 -14.92
N ARG A 152 -0.50 -7.19 -15.13
CA ARG A 152 -1.05 -8.01 -14.06
C ARG A 152 0.02 -8.72 -13.25
N THR A 153 1.03 -9.29 -13.92
CA THR A 153 2.21 -9.87 -13.26
C THR A 153 2.95 -8.81 -12.46
N ASP A 154 3.23 -7.65 -13.06
CA ASP A 154 3.89 -6.53 -12.39
C ASP A 154 3.08 -6.08 -11.15
N PHE A 155 1.75 -6.02 -11.27
CA PHE A 155 0.87 -5.68 -10.16
C PHE A 155 0.93 -6.69 -9.02
N SER A 156 0.87 -7.98 -9.34
CA SER A 156 0.95 -9.09 -8.38
C SER A 156 2.27 -9.05 -7.60
N MET A 157 3.39 -8.83 -8.32
CA MET A 157 4.71 -8.65 -7.70
C MET A 157 4.73 -7.48 -6.73
N GLN A 158 4.18 -6.33 -7.10
CA GLN A 158 4.16 -5.15 -6.23
C GLN A 158 3.22 -5.30 -5.02
N ILE A 159 2.08 -5.98 -5.15
CA ILE A 159 1.23 -6.30 -3.99
C ILE A 159 1.96 -7.24 -3.02
N ALA A 160 2.69 -8.22 -3.53
CA ALA A 160 3.42 -9.19 -2.71
C ALA A 160 4.63 -8.57 -1.98
N ASN A 161 5.24 -7.53 -2.55
CA ASN A 161 6.45 -6.86 -2.04
C ASN A 161 6.24 -6.02 -0.76
N LYS A 162 5.81 -6.67 0.33
CA LYS A 162 5.64 -6.07 1.66
C LYS A 162 6.97 -6.10 2.42
N VAL A 163 7.10 -5.21 3.41
CA VAL A 163 8.22 -5.24 4.36
C VAL A 163 8.33 -6.63 4.99
N TYR A 164 9.50 -7.24 4.93
CA TYR A 164 9.72 -8.60 5.38
C TYR A 164 9.70 -8.69 6.92
N SER A 165 9.41 -9.88 7.46
CA SER A 165 9.28 -10.07 8.91
C SER A 165 10.59 -9.79 9.67
N ASN A 166 11.73 -10.10 9.06
CA ASN A 166 13.06 -9.81 9.61
C ASN A 166 13.33 -8.30 9.66
N GLU A 167 12.96 -7.55 8.63
CA GLU A 167 13.09 -6.08 8.61
C GLU A 167 12.23 -5.43 9.70
N TRP A 168 11.02 -5.94 9.94
CA TRP A 168 10.18 -5.50 11.06
C TRP A 168 10.83 -5.75 12.41
N MET A 169 11.44 -6.92 12.60
CA MET A 169 12.11 -7.26 13.86
C MET A 169 13.26 -6.28 14.16
N VAL A 170 14.15 -6.06 13.18
CA VAL A 170 15.28 -5.12 13.34
C VAL A 170 14.77 -3.70 13.61
N MET A 171 13.79 -3.24 12.83
CA MET A 171 13.21 -1.91 13.01
C MET A 171 12.58 -1.73 14.40
N LEU A 172 11.82 -2.72 14.89
CA LEU A 172 11.14 -2.63 16.19
C LEU A 172 12.13 -2.64 17.35
N VAL A 173 13.23 -3.41 17.25
CA VAL A 173 14.31 -3.38 18.23
C VAL A 173 14.97 -2.00 18.26
N LEU A 174 15.40 -1.49 17.10
CA LEU A 174 16.06 -0.18 17.00
C LEU A 174 15.12 0.96 17.46
N PHE A 175 13.84 0.89 17.10
CA PHE A 175 12.81 1.81 17.56
C PHE A 175 12.63 1.77 19.07
N GLY A 176 12.48 0.57 19.65
CA GLY A 176 12.27 0.38 21.08
C GLY A 176 13.44 0.91 21.91
N VAL A 177 14.67 0.63 21.48
CA VAL A 177 15.88 1.17 22.11
C VAL A 177 15.90 2.71 22.01
N THR A 178 15.71 3.26 20.81
CA THR A 178 15.71 4.73 20.60
C THR A 178 14.66 5.43 21.48
N LEU A 179 13.44 4.90 21.49
CA LEU A 179 12.33 5.44 22.27
C LEU A 179 12.63 5.39 23.77
N SER A 180 13.18 4.27 24.25
CA SER A 180 13.52 4.08 25.67
C SER A 180 14.57 5.09 26.12
N PHE A 181 15.64 5.28 25.34
CA PHE A 181 16.66 6.28 25.66
C PHE A 181 16.07 7.70 25.76
N ILE A 182 15.22 8.11 24.81
CA ILE A 182 14.61 9.44 24.82
C ILE A 182 13.69 9.64 26.03
N LEU A 183 12.91 8.62 26.38
CA LEU A 183 11.94 8.71 27.48
C LEU A 183 12.61 8.64 28.87
N LEU A 184 13.72 7.93 28.99
CA LEU A 184 14.43 7.74 30.26
C LEU A 184 15.53 8.79 30.50
N LEU A 185 15.98 9.51 29.46
CA LEU A 185 17.04 10.51 29.60
C LEU A 185 16.64 11.61 30.59
N ASP A 186 17.48 11.80 31.61
CA ASP A 186 17.38 12.94 32.53
C ASP A 186 17.91 14.21 31.86
N THR A 187 16.99 15.09 31.48
CA THR A 187 17.26 16.42 30.91
C THR A 187 17.09 17.55 31.94
N GLY A 188 17.03 17.21 33.24
CA GLY A 188 16.75 18.15 34.33
C GLY A 188 15.26 18.42 34.56
N GLU A 189 14.97 19.32 35.51
CA GLU A 189 13.59 19.64 35.95
C GLU A 189 12.80 20.52 34.98
N ASN A 190 13.43 21.00 33.90
CA ASN A 190 12.78 21.91 32.97
C ASN A 190 11.70 21.17 32.15
N VAL A 191 10.45 21.59 32.35
CA VAL A 191 9.25 21.06 31.70
C VAL A 191 9.36 21.11 30.17
N ILE A 192 10.08 22.09 29.61
CA ILE A 192 10.29 22.23 28.17
C ILE A 192 10.96 20.98 27.59
N PHE A 193 12.00 20.46 28.24
CA PHE A 193 12.68 19.26 27.74
C PHE A 193 11.82 18.01 27.83
N ARG A 194 10.90 17.93 28.80
CA ARG A 194 9.94 16.83 28.90
C ARG A 194 8.93 16.85 27.74
N VAL A 195 8.47 18.03 27.36
CA VAL A 195 7.60 18.23 26.19
C VAL A 195 8.36 17.90 24.90
N LEU A 196 9.62 18.34 24.77
CA LEU A 196 10.46 18.01 23.62
C LEU A 196 10.68 16.50 23.50
N ALA A 197 10.98 15.80 24.60
CA ALA A 197 11.14 14.34 24.61
C ALA A 197 9.85 13.63 24.17
N ALA A 198 8.69 14.10 24.64
CA ALA A 198 7.38 13.59 24.22
C ALA A 198 7.12 13.86 22.73
N LEU A 199 7.49 15.04 22.23
CA LEU A 199 7.35 15.41 20.82
C LEU A 199 8.22 14.53 19.91
N VAL A 200 9.49 14.34 20.25
CA VAL A 200 10.41 13.48 19.49
C VAL A 200 9.93 12.02 19.51
N SER A 201 9.55 11.51 20.68
CA SER A 201 8.97 10.16 20.84
C SER A 201 7.70 9.97 20.00
N THR A 202 6.87 11.01 19.93
CA THR A 202 5.68 11.03 19.07
C THR A 202 6.08 10.98 17.60
N GLY A 203 7.05 11.79 17.18
CA GLY A 203 7.58 11.78 15.81
C GLY A 203 8.11 10.40 15.40
N LEU A 204 8.93 9.77 16.25
CA LEU A 204 9.46 8.43 16.00
C LEU A 204 8.36 7.38 15.90
N THR A 205 7.39 7.41 16.81
CA THR A 205 6.24 6.48 16.79
C THR A 205 5.39 6.70 15.54
N MET A 206 5.22 7.95 15.13
CA MET A 206 4.48 8.30 13.91
C MET A 206 5.16 7.75 12.65
N LEU A 207 6.50 7.74 12.58
CA LEU A 207 7.21 7.11 11.47
C LEU A 207 6.87 5.62 11.35
N VAL A 208 6.85 4.89 12.47
CA VAL A 208 6.45 3.48 12.50
C VAL A 208 4.99 3.31 12.09
N VAL A 209 4.08 4.14 12.59
CA VAL A 209 2.65 4.10 12.22
C VAL A 209 2.45 4.37 10.72
N ILE A 210 3.15 5.35 10.16
CA ILE A 210 3.12 5.65 8.72
C ILE A 210 3.61 4.44 7.93
N LEU A 211 4.72 3.83 8.35
CA LEU A 211 5.28 2.67 7.69
C LEU A 211 4.34 1.46 7.73
N VAL A 212 3.71 1.19 8.88
CA VAL A 212 2.67 0.15 9.01
C VAL A 212 1.53 0.44 8.05
N LYS A 213 1.07 1.69 7.97
CA LYS A 213 -0.03 2.08 7.07
C LYS A 213 0.32 1.96 5.59
N MET A 214 1.57 2.25 5.21
CA MET A 214 2.03 2.07 3.84
C MET A 214 2.19 0.59 3.50
N SER A 215 2.83 -0.20 4.37
CA SER A 215 3.02 -1.64 4.18
C SER A 215 1.68 -2.40 4.06
N THR A 216 0.68 -1.98 4.85
CA THR A 216 -0.68 -2.57 4.85
C THR A 216 -1.64 -1.96 3.81
N LEU A 217 -1.18 -1.02 2.97
CA LEU A 217 -2.00 -0.33 1.97
C LEU A 217 -3.25 0.38 2.54
N THR A 218 -3.21 0.73 3.82
CA THR A 218 -4.30 1.47 4.49
C THR A 218 -4.12 2.98 4.42
N HIS A 219 -2.97 3.43 3.94
CA HIS A 219 -2.69 4.84 3.65
C HIS A 219 -3.61 5.41 2.56
N LYS A 220 -3.94 6.71 2.64
CA LYS A 220 -4.89 7.37 1.72
C LYS A 220 -4.51 7.14 0.25
N LYS A 221 -3.24 7.34 -0.11
CA LYS A 221 -2.74 7.11 -1.47
C LYS A 221 -2.91 5.66 -1.93
N ALA A 222 -2.70 4.68 -1.05
CA ALA A 222 -2.84 3.28 -1.40
C ALA A 222 -4.30 2.87 -1.66
N LYS A 223 -5.26 3.52 -0.99
CA LYS A 223 -6.69 3.30 -1.26
C LYS A 223 -7.14 3.82 -2.62
N GLN A 224 -6.48 4.87 -3.12
CA GLN A 224 -6.80 5.53 -4.39
C GLN A 224 -6.28 4.77 -5.61
N ILE A 225 -5.41 3.77 -5.42
CA ILE A 225 -4.89 2.91 -6.49
C ILE A 225 -6.02 2.28 -7.31
N TRP A 226 -7.16 1.96 -6.67
CA TRP A 226 -8.29 1.28 -7.30
C TRP A 226 -9.27 2.20 -8.04
N ASP A 227 -9.09 3.52 -7.95
CA ASP A 227 -10.05 4.47 -8.50
C ASP A 227 -10.19 4.38 -10.05
N PRO A 228 -9.12 4.10 -10.83
CA PRO A 228 -9.25 3.85 -12.28
C PRO A 228 -10.21 2.69 -12.61
N TYR A 229 -10.14 1.56 -11.89
CA TYR A 229 -11.04 0.43 -12.13
C TYR A 229 -12.48 0.76 -11.77
N LYS A 230 -12.70 1.50 -10.66
CA LYS A 230 -14.04 1.94 -10.28
C LYS A 230 -14.65 2.84 -11.35
N ARG A 231 -13.88 3.80 -11.87
CA ARG A 231 -14.34 4.71 -12.92
C ARG A 231 -14.70 3.98 -14.21
N LEU A 232 -13.93 2.96 -14.60
CA LEU A 232 -14.27 2.13 -15.76
C LEU A 232 -15.63 1.44 -15.58
N LEU A 233 -15.88 0.84 -14.41
CA LEU A 233 -17.15 0.18 -14.13
C LEU A 233 -18.32 1.17 -14.04
N GLU A 234 -18.16 2.27 -13.30
CA GLU A 234 -19.16 3.31 -13.11
C GLU A 234 -19.58 3.96 -14.44
N THR A 235 -18.61 4.13 -15.34
CA THR A 235 -18.84 4.74 -16.65
C THR A 235 -19.15 3.72 -17.72
N ASN A 236 -19.37 2.44 -17.39
CA ASN A 236 -19.62 1.38 -18.38
C ASN A 236 -18.58 1.39 -19.53
N PHE A 237 -17.32 1.61 -19.18
CA PHE A 237 -16.20 1.69 -20.13
C PHE A 237 -16.39 2.78 -21.20
N TYR A 238 -16.99 3.91 -20.84
CA TYR A 238 -17.06 5.09 -21.71
C TYR A 238 -15.90 6.07 -21.47
N ARG A 239 -15.29 6.08 -20.28
CA ARG A 239 -14.13 6.93 -19.96
C ARG A 239 -13.27 6.36 -18.83
N ILE A 240 -12.03 6.83 -18.74
CA ILE A 240 -11.06 6.48 -17.69
C ILE A 240 -10.92 7.60 -16.64
N ASP A 241 -11.30 8.83 -16.99
CA ASP A 241 -11.12 10.04 -16.17
C ASP A 241 -12.41 10.66 -15.62
#